data_AF-A0A8H8CD15-F1
#
_entry.id   AF-A0A8H8CD15-F1
#
_cell.length_a   1.000
_cell.length_b   1.000
_cell.length_c   1.000
_cell.angle_alpha   90.00
_cell.angle_beta   90.00
_cell.angle_gamma   90.00
#
_symmetry.space_group_name_H-M   'P 1'
#
loop_
_entity.id
_entity.type
_entity.pdbx_description
1 polymer ?
#
loop_
_entity_poly.entity_id
_entity_poly.type
_entity_poly.pdbx_seq_one_letter_code
_entity_poly.pdbx_strand_id
1 'polypeptide(L)'
;MSIWESFLNKPNAKGRVVDFKGTELQDLAERQLNGRQIKNAVRAAHALADFEKVDLAMNHLYKVLDVGKIFENDFKGTGATDNENAYH
;
A
#
# COMPACT_ATOMS: atom_id res chain seq x y z
N MET A 1 -19.00 3.84 -4.49
CA MET A 1 -18.07 2.76 -4.83
C MET A 1 -16.67 3.32 -4.74
N SER A 2 -15.89 2.89 -3.76
CA SER A 2 -14.51 3.38 -3.60
C SER A 2 -13.60 2.81 -4.69
N ILE A 3 -12.52 3.51 -5.04
CA ILE A 3 -11.50 2.99 -5.97
C ILE A 3 -10.88 1.69 -5.41
N TRP A 4 -10.81 1.56 -4.09
CA TRP A 4 -10.38 0.36 -3.38
C TRP A 4 -11.23 -0.86 -3.71
N GLU A 5 -12.56 -0.76 -3.66
CA GLU A 5 -13.48 -1.85 -4.04
C GLU A 5 -13.20 -2.35 -5.46
N SER A 6 -12.93 -1.44 -6.40
CA SER A 6 -12.67 -1.80 -7.80
C SER A 6 -11.37 -2.60 -7.99
N PHE A 7 -10.40 -2.44 -7.08
CA PHE A 7 -9.13 -3.16 -7.12
C PHE A 7 -9.14 -4.43 -6.26
N LEU A 8 -9.86 -4.44 -5.14
CA LEU A 8 -9.95 -5.56 -4.21
C LEU A 8 -10.97 -6.61 -4.64
N ASN A 9 -12.03 -6.21 -5.34
CA ASN A 9 -13.02 -7.15 -5.92
C ASN A 9 -12.50 -7.89 -7.15
N LYS A 10 -11.25 -7.65 -7.56
CA LYS A 10 -10.66 -8.42 -8.65
C LYS A 10 -10.17 -9.76 -8.11
N PRO A 11 -10.56 -10.88 -8.74
CA PRO A 11 -10.06 -12.18 -8.35
C PRO A 11 -8.53 -12.18 -8.42
N ASN A 12 -7.90 -12.66 -7.37
CA ASN A 12 -6.45 -12.87 -7.37
C ASN A 12 -6.08 -14.02 -8.34
N ALA A 13 -4.78 -14.33 -8.49
CA ALA A 13 -4.33 -15.42 -9.35
C ALA A 13 -4.91 -16.80 -8.99
N LYS A 14 -5.46 -16.94 -7.78
CA LYS A 14 -6.15 -18.15 -7.26
C LYS A 14 -7.69 -18.08 -7.42
N GLY A 15 -8.21 -17.05 -8.09
CA GLY A 15 -9.65 -16.86 -8.31
C GLY A 15 -10.43 -16.42 -7.07
N ARG A 16 -9.76 -16.08 -5.95
CA ARG A 16 -10.41 -15.71 -4.70
C ARG A 16 -10.64 -14.21 -4.64
N VAL A 17 -11.85 -13.84 -4.24
CA VAL A 17 -12.25 -12.48 -3.88
C VAL A 17 -12.33 -12.43 -2.36
N VAL A 18 -11.67 -11.44 -1.76
CA VAL A 18 -11.74 -11.24 -0.30
C VAL A 18 -12.83 -10.23 -0.03
N ASP A 19 -13.80 -10.63 0.79
CA ASP A 19 -14.87 -9.75 1.22
C ASP A 19 -14.36 -8.88 2.37
N PHE A 20 -14.19 -7.59 2.10
CA PHE A 20 -13.80 -6.60 3.10
C PHE A 20 -15.04 -5.88 3.59
N LYS A 21 -15.13 -5.66 4.91
CA LYS A 21 -16.26 -4.93 5.49
C LYS A 21 -16.23 -3.48 5.01
N GLY A 22 -17.41 -2.89 4.83
CA GLY A 22 -17.54 -1.50 4.39
C GLY A 22 -16.77 -0.50 5.26
N THR A 23 -16.66 -0.75 6.56
CA THR A 23 -15.87 0.09 7.49
C THR A 23 -14.37 0.03 7.21
N GLU A 24 -13.83 -1.15 6.89
CA GLU A 24 -12.39 -1.32 6.56
C GLU A 24 -12.05 -0.62 5.24
N LEU A 25 -12.97 -0.65 4.28
CA LEU A 25 -12.85 0.07 3.01
C LEU A 25 -12.93 1.59 3.21
N GLN A 26 -13.73 2.05 4.18
CA GLN A 26 -13.83 3.45 4.54
C GLN A 26 -12.52 3.97 5.14
N ASP A 27 -11.91 3.23 6.06
CA ASP A 27 -10.59 3.55 6.64
C ASP A 27 -9.49 3.67 5.56
N LEU A 28 -9.55 2.83 4.53
CA LEU A 28 -8.64 2.90 3.39
C LEU A 28 -8.94 4.10 2.48
N ALA A 29 -10.20 4.46 2.30
CA ALA A 29 -10.63 5.58 1.47
C ALA A 29 -10.30 6.94 2.11
N GLU A 30 -10.22 7.04 3.43
CA GLU A 30 -9.76 8.23 4.14
C GLU A 30 -8.27 8.54 3.87
N ARG A 31 -7.49 7.54 3.47
CA ARG A 31 -6.10 7.74 3.05
C ARG A 31 -6.09 8.38 1.66
N GLN A 32 -5.52 9.59 1.54
CA GLN A 32 -5.39 10.35 0.28
C GLN A 32 -4.35 9.73 -0.68
N LEU A 33 -4.60 8.50 -1.13
CA LEU A 33 -3.75 7.77 -2.05
C LEU A 33 -4.31 7.86 -3.48
N ASN A 34 -3.45 8.09 -4.45
CA ASN A 34 -3.84 8.09 -5.86
C ASN A 34 -4.03 6.65 -6.39
N GLY A 35 -4.71 6.51 -7.53
CA GLY A 35 -5.02 5.19 -8.11
C GLY A 35 -3.79 4.32 -8.42
N ARG A 36 -2.61 4.91 -8.62
CA ARG A 36 -1.34 4.16 -8.81
C ARG A 36 -0.81 3.64 -7.47
N GLN A 37 -0.83 4.45 -6.42
CA GLN A 37 -0.46 4.04 -5.07
C GLN A 37 -1.38 2.91 -4.57
N ILE A 38 -2.70 3.05 -4.76
CA ILE A 38 -3.68 2.02 -4.41
C ILE A 38 -3.36 0.69 -5.11
N LYS A 39 -3.15 0.73 -6.44
CA LYS A 39 -2.82 -0.47 -7.23
C LYS A 39 -1.51 -1.13 -6.76
N ASN A 40 -0.48 -0.33 -6.45
CA ASN A 40 0.78 -0.85 -5.95
C ASN A 40 0.63 -1.49 -4.57
N ALA A 41 -0.12 -0.86 -3.67
CA ALA A 41 -0.39 -1.38 -2.34
C ALA A 41 -1.12 -2.73 -2.40
N VAL A 42 -2.18 -2.82 -3.22
CA VAL A 42 -2.93 -4.07 -3.43
C VAL A 42 -2.03 -5.20 -3.97
N ARG A 43 -1.15 -4.91 -4.93
CA ARG A 43 -0.20 -5.90 -5.47
C ARG A 43 0.81 -6.39 -4.44
N ALA A 44 1.40 -5.48 -3.67
CA ALA A 44 2.34 -5.84 -2.62
C ALA A 44 1.64 -6.63 -1.50
N ALA A 45 0.40 -6.30 -1.16
CA ALA A 45 -0.36 -7.03 -0.16
C ALA A 45 -0.69 -8.47 -0.63
N HIS A 46 -0.99 -8.65 -1.92
CA HIS A 46 -1.13 -9.98 -2.51
C HIS A 46 0.17 -10.78 -2.47
N ALA A 47 1.29 -10.17 -2.83
CA ALA A 47 2.60 -10.83 -2.78
C ALA A 47 2.97 -11.26 -1.35
N LEU A 48 2.64 -10.43 -0.36
CA LEU A 48 2.85 -10.76 1.05
C LEU A 48 1.97 -11.94 1.51
N ALA A 49 0.68 -11.92 1.16
CA ALA A 49 -0.22 -13.03 1.48
C ALA A 49 0.21 -14.35 0.80
N ASP A 50 0.66 -14.28 -0.46
CA ASP A 50 1.18 -15.44 -1.20
C ASP A 50 2.47 -15.98 -0.57
N PHE A 51 3.37 -15.10 -0.09
CA PHE A 51 4.56 -15.48 0.65
C PHE A 51 4.21 -16.16 1.98
N GLU A 52 3.25 -15.61 2.72
CA GLU A 52 2.73 -16.17 3.98
C GLU A 52 1.86 -17.43 3.76
N LYS A 53 1.56 -17.80 2.51
CA LYS A 53 0.68 -18.92 2.09
C LYS A 53 -0.73 -18.83 2.67
N VAL A 54 -1.21 -17.62 2.92
CA VAL A 54 -2.56 -17.32 3.41
C VAL A 54 -3.34 -16.52 2.39
N ASP A 55 -4.65 -16.36 2.61
CA ASP A 55 -5.45 -15.45 1.80
C ASP A 55 -5.13 -14.00 2.13
N LEU A 56 -5.36 -13.12 1.14
CA LEU A 56 -5.26 -11.67 1.36
C LEU A 56 -6.20 -11.29 2.51
N ALA A 57 -5.72 -10.40 3.36
CA ALA A 57 -6.40 -9.95 4.56
C ALA A 57 -6.03 -8.49 4.80
N MET A 58 -6.85 -7.78 5.57
CA MET A 58 -6.66 -6.34 5.77
C MET A 58 -5.34 -6.01 6.48
N ASN A 59 -4.80 -6.93 7.30
CA ASN A 59 -3.47 -6.78 7.89
C ASN A 59 -2.37 -6.59 6.82
N HIS A 60 -2.45 -7.32 5.70
CA HIS A 60 -1.44 -7.25 4.65
C HIS A 60 -1.45 -5.88 3.97
N LEU A 61 -2.63 -5.30 3.78
CA LEU A 61 -2.80 -3.95 3.26
C LEU A 61 -2.23 -2.91 4.23
N TYR A 62 -2.51 -3.02 5.54
CA TYR A 62 -1.95 -2.11 6.53
C TYR A 62 -0.42 -2.19 6.61
N LYS A 63 0.16 -3.39 6.67
CA LYS A 63 1.62 -3.59 6.66
C LYS A 63 2.26 -2.89 5.45
N VAL A 64 1.73 -3.10 4.25
CA VAL A 64 2.27 -2.50 3.03
C VAL A 64 2.16 -0.97 3.03
N LEU A 65 1.03 -0.45 3.48
CA LEU A 65 0.82 1.00 3.56
C LEU A 65 1.72 1.66 4.61
N ASP A 66 1.99 0.98 5.73
CA ASP A 66 2.87 1.50 6.78
C ASP A 66 4.34 1.46 6.33
N VAL A 67 4.77 0.38 5.64
CA VAL A 67 6.09 0.34 4.99
C VAL A 67 6.21 1.45 3.94
N GLY A 68 5.17 1.68 3.13
CA GLY A 68 5.16 2.76 2.14
C GLY A 68 5.30 4.15 2.76
N LYS A 69 4.67 4.40 3.91
CA LYS A 69 4.84 5.66 4.67
C LYS A 69 6.26 5.85 5.18
N ILE A 70 6.91 4.78 5.66
CA ILE A 70 8.31 4.82 6.08
C ILE A 70 9.19 5.22 4.89
N PHE A 71 9.00 4.59 3.73
CA PHE A 71 9.73 4.96 2.51
C PHE A 71 9.52 6.41 2.06
N GLU A 72 8.27 6.90 2.07
CA GLU A 72 8.00 8.31 1.72
C GLU A 72 8.60 9.30 2.73
N ASN A 73 8.63 8.93 4.01
CA ASN A 73 9.24 9.76 5.07
C ASN A 73 10.77 9.77 4.94
N ASP A 74 11.39 8.61 4.73
CA ASP A 74 12.84 8.49 4.53
C ASP A 74 13.29 9.26 3.28
N PHE A 75 12.50 9.20 2.19
CA PHE A 75 12.79 9.94 0.96
C PHE A 75 12.63 11.46 1.11
N LYS A 76 11.71 11.92 1.99
CA LYS A 76 11.57 13.34 2.33
C LYS A 76 12.62 13.80 3.36
N GLY A 77 13.19 12.87 4.13
CA GLY A 77 14.21 13.12 5.15
C GLY A 77 15.64 13.30 4.63
N THR A 78 15.95 12.89 3.39
CA THR A 78 17.29 13.03 2.78
C THR A 78 17.42 14.22 1.82
N GLY A 79 16.45 15.13 1.80
CA GLY A 79 16.40 16.27 0.86
C GLY A 79 17.14 17.55 1.31
N ALA A 80 17.83 17.55 2.46
CA ALA A 80 18.57 18.72 2.92
C ALA A 80 19.74 18.33 3.83
N THR A 81 20.86 17.95 3.22
CA THR A 81 22.23 18.31 3.59
C THR A 81 23.13 17.41 2.78
N ASP A 82 23.56 17.90 1.62
CA ASP A 82 24.88 17.63 1.05
C ASP A 82 25.01 18.57 -0.15
N ASN A 83 25.01 19.88 0.15
CA ASN A 83 25.41 20.89 -0.81
C ASN A 83 26.76 21.47 -0.34
N GLU A 84 27.80 20.94 -0.98
CA GLU A 84 28.98 21.67 -1.46
C GLU A 84 30.04 22.11 -0.44
N ASN A 85 31.15 21.36 -0.46
CA ASN A 85 32.54 21.83 -0.42
C ASN A 85 32.84 23.06 0.47
N ALA A 86 33.24 22.77 1.70
CA ALA A 86 34.44 23.42 2.21
C ALA A 86 35.61 23.22 1.20
N TYR A 87 36.56 24.15 1.17
CA TYR A 87 37.70 24.27 0.24
C TYR A 87 37.43 25.06 -1.06
N HIS A 88 37.39 26.39 -0.96
CA HIS A 88 38.53 27.24 -1.37
C HIS A 88 38.38 28.69 -0.90
#